data_AF-A0A938M514-F1
#
_entry.id   AF-A0A938M514-F1
#
_cell.length_a   1.000
_cell.length_b   1.000
_cell.length_c   1.000
_cell.angle_alpha   90.00
_cell.angle_beta   90.00
_cell.angle_gamma   90.00
#
_symmetry.space_group_name_H-M   'P 1'
#
loop_
_entity.id
_entity.type
_entity.pdbx_description
1 polymer ?
#
loop_
_entity_poly.entity_id
_entity_poly.type
_entity_poly.pdbx_seq_one_letter_code
_entity_poly.pdbx_strand_id
1 'polypeptide(L)' 'MKLGVMMALFGQQTLDQALDYVKKSGLDAVEIGTGNYPGSPHCPVEKLLESKKELDE' A
#
# COMPACT_ATOMS: atom_id res chain seq x y z
N MET A 1 20.15 9.15 -7.62
CA MET A 1 19.43 9.21 -6.33
C MET A 1 18.28 8.22 -6.37
N LYS A 2 17.95 7.53 -5.27
CA LYS A 2 16.79 6.62 -5.21
C LYS A 2 15.53 7.42 -4.86
N LEU A 3 14.46 7.24 -5.63
CA LEU A 3 13.18 7.92 -5.43
C LEU A 3 12.09 6.90 -5.07
N GLY A 4 11.12 7.35 -4.28
CA GLY A 4 9.93 6.58 -3.93
C GLY A 4 8.69 7.47 -3.83
N VAL A 5 7.53 6.86 -3.61
CA VAL A 5 6.23 7.55 -3.56
C VAL A 5 5.38 7.10 -2.37
N MET A 6 4.63 8.04 -1.78
CA MET A 6 3.65 7.74 -0.74
C MET A 6 2.33 7.28 -1.36
N MET A 7 1.83 6.12 -0.92
CA MET A 7 0.68 5.44 -1.54
C MET A 7 -0.68 6.02 -1.15
N ALA A 8 -0.72 7.04 -0.29
CA ALA A 8 -1.96 7.66 0.21
C ALA A 8 -2.93 8.13 -0.90
N LEU A 9 -2.42 8.48 -2.09
CA LEU A 9 -3.23 8.93 -3.23
C LEU A 9 -3.88 7.79 -4.04
N PHE A 10 -3.46 6.54 -3.80
CA PHE A 10 -3.85 5.38 -4.62
C PHE A 10 -4.98 4.55 -3.99
N GLY A 11 -5.69 5.06 -2.98
CA GLY A 11 -6.72 4.30 -2.26
C GLY A 11 -7.92 3.84 -3.11
N GLN A 12 -8.06 4.36 -4.33
CA GLN A 12 -9.07 3.96 -5.30
C GLN A 12 -8.62 2.78 -6.19
N GLN A 13 -7.36 2.38 -6.10
CA GLN A 13 -6.77 1.28 -6.85
C GLN A 13 -6.50 0.10 -5.92
N THR A 14 -6.53 -1.11 -6.46
CA THR A 14 -5.96 -2.27 -5.78
C THR A 14 -4.44 -2.09 -5.58
N LEU A 15 -3.85 -2.81 -4.63
CA LEU A 15 -2.41 -2.75 -4.38
C LEU A 15 -1.62 -3.07 -5.67
N ASP A 16 -1.99 -4.14 -6.38
CA ASP A 16 -1.33 -4.56 -7.63
C ASP A 16 -1.38 -3.48 -8.71
N GLN A 17 -2.54 -2.87 -8.94
CA GLN A 17 -2.69 -1.78 -9.94
C GLN A 17 -1.82 -0.57 -9.60
N ALA A 18 -1.77 -0.21 -8.31
CA ALA A 18 -0.97 0.91 -7.86
C ALA A 18 0.54 0.60 -7.99
N LEU A 19 0.99 -0.60 -7.61
CA LEU A 19 2.38 -1.03 -7.78
C LEU A 19 2.79 -1.09 -9.26
N ASP A 20 1.91 -1.60 -10.13
CA ASP A 20 2.12 -1.61 -11.58
C ASP A 20 2.33 -0.19 -12.12
N TYR A 21 1.52 0.77 -11.65
CA TYR A 21 1.67 2.17 -12.02
C TYR A 21 3.01 2.74 -11.54
N VAL A 22 3.33 2.56 -10.26
CA VAL A 22 4.59 3.05 -9.65
C VAL A 22 5.81 2.49 -10.39
N LYS A 23 5.78 1.19 -10.73
CA LYS A 23 6.89 0.56 -11.46
C LYS A 23 7.02 1.13 -12.88
N LYS A 24 5.90 1.33 -13.59
CA LYS A 24 5.88 1.98 -14.91
C LYS A 24 6.36 3.43 -14.86
N SER A 25 6.17 4.12 -13.73
CA SER A 25 6.71 5.46 -13.49
C SER A 25 8.22 5.50 -13.17
N GLY A 26 8.90 4.35 -13.13
CA GLY A 26 10.34 4.26 -12.93
C GLY A 26 10.78 4.37 -11.47
N LEU A 27 9.87 4.13 -10.52
CA LEU A 27 10.16 4.10 -9.09
C LEU A 27 10.35 2.66 -8.59
N ASP A 28 11.23 2.49 -7.62
CA ASP A 28 11.56 1.18 -7.03
C ASP A 28 11.13 1.07 -5.55
N ALA A 29 10.50 2.11 -4.99
CA ALA A 29 10.10 2.15 -3.59
C ALA A 29 8.73 2.83 -3.39
N VAL A 30 7.95 2.30 -2.45
CA VAL A 30 6.66 2.85 -2.02
C VAL A 30 6.59 2.97 -0.50
N GLU A 31 5.81 3.92 0.00
CA GLU A 31 5.41 4.00 1.41
C GLU A 31 3.92 3.66 1.53
N ILE A 32 3.62 2.57 2.23
CA ILE A 32 2.24 2.10 2.45
C ILE A 32 1.73 2.66 3.77
N GLY A 33 0.63 3.41 3.70
CA GLY A 33 -0.06 3.93 4.88
C GLY A 33 -0.88 2.85 5.59
N THR A 34 -0.88 2.90 6.92
CA THR A 34 -1.55 1.93 7.80
C THR A 34 -2.71 2.55 8.61
N GLY A 35 -3.21 3.74 8.22
CA GLY A 35 -4.35 4.39 8.90
C GLY A 35 -4.35 5.92 8.85
N ASN A 36 -4.97 6.54 9.87
CA ASN A 36 -5.15 7.98 10.03
C ASN A 36 -5.98 8.63 8.90
N TYR A 37 -5.59 9.81 8.38
CA TYR A 37 -6.41 10.59 7.45
C TYR A 37 -6.65 9.89 6.09
N PRO A 38 -5.66 9.21 5.46
CA PRO A 38 -5.89 8.44 4.23
C PRO A 38 -6.57 7.08 4.46
N GLY A 39 -6.76 6.66 5.70
CA GLY A 39 -7.14 5.29 6.04
C GLY A 39 -6.03 4.27 5.72
N SER A 40 -6.44 3.02 5.48
CA SER A 40 -5.53 1.87 5.31
C SER A 40 -5.85 1.01 4.06
N PRO A 41 -6.06 1.62 2.87
CA PRO A 41 -6.65 0.94 1.71
C PRO A 41 -5.84 -0.24 1.17
N HIS A 42 -4.53 -0.28 1.44
CA HIS A 42 -3.61 -1.34 0.97
C HIS A 42 -3.00 -2.15 2.12
N CYS A 43 -3.34 -1.83 3.36
CA CYS A 43 -2.85 -2.55 4.53
C CYS A 43 -3.96 -2.54 5.60
N PRO A 44 -5.01 -3.36 5.45
CA PRO A 44 -6.17 -3.36 6.34
C PRO A 44 -5.81 -3.89 7.74
N VAL A 45 -5.22 -3.02 8.56
CA VAL A 45 -4.52 -3.35 9.81
C VAL A 45 -5.39 -4.16 10.76
N GLU A 46 -6.65 -3.77 10.96
CA GLU A 46 -7.57 -4.44 11.88
C GLU A 46 -7.77 -5.90 11.46
N LYS A 47 -8.03 -6.14 10.17
CA LYS A 47 -8.21 -7.49 9.61
C LYS A 47 -6.95 -8.35 9.79
N LEU A 48 -5.78 -7.77 9.52
CA LEU A 48 -4.50 -8.46 9.61
C LEU A 48 -4.17 -8.82 11.07
N LEU A 49 -4.47 -7.94 12.03
CA LEU A 49 -4.20 -8.20 13.44
C LEU A 49 -5.19 -9.18 14.09
N GLU A 50 -6.43 -9.24 13.61
CA GLU A 50 -7.48 -10.13 14.15
C GLU A 50 -7.35 -11.59 13.69
N SER A 51 -6.59 -11.86 12.62
CA SER A 51 -6.45 -13.20 12.05
C SER A 51 -5.00 -13.51 11.69
N LYS A 52 -4.39 -14.44 12.43
CA LYS A 52 -3.04 -14.95 12.12
C LYS A 52 -2.94 -15.46 10.68
N LYS A 53 -3.99 -16.10 10.16
CA LYS A 53 -4.02 -16.59 8.78
C LYS A 53 -3.90 -15.44 7.79
N GLU A 54 -4.67 -14.37 7.97
CA GLU A 54 -4.66 -13.20 7.08
C GLU A 54 -3.37 -12.39 7.18
N LEU A 55 -2.68 -12.45 8.34
CA LEU A 55 -1.36 -11.85 8.51
C LEU A 55 -0.25 -12.62 7.78
N ASP A 56 -0.34 -13.94 7.75
CA ASP A 56 0.67 -14.83 7.20
C ASP A 56 0.53 -15.05 5.67
N GLU A 57 -0.63 -14.71 5.08
CA GLU A 57 -0.94 -14.77 3.64
C GLU A 57 -0.59 -13.46 2.90
#